data_AF-A0A9Q3F5B6-F1
#
_entry.id   AF-A0A9Q3F5B6-F1
#
_cell.length_a   1.000
_cell.length_b   1.000
_cell.length_c   1.000
_cell.angle_alpha   90.00
_cell.angle_beta   90.00
_cell.angle_gamma   90.00
#
_symmetry.space_group_name_H-M   'P 1'
#
loop_
_entity.id
_entity.type
_entity.pdbx_description
1 polymer ?
#
loop_
_entity_poly.entity_id
_entity_poly.type
_entity_poly.pdbx_seq_one_letter_code
_entity_poly.pdbx_strand_id
1 'polypeptide(L)'
;MKQFNIPGFEILDFTDFYSSSFANQLTFTLNKFSNFPHIDQTDSSEFAYFLSIPISTSDGTLIFDNFDFFNEFFVFPDHSINIDLTGKEPGIVQMVWKAKSTRYFTLYPDGSDSSSFTRLSISLQIPKKAYNLFKNLQNGKVNNFTVDDHTSIINRLASTSK
;
A
#
# COMPACT_ATOMS: atom_id res chain seq x y z
N MET A 1 1.03 -7.34 -15.30
CA MET A 1 -0.25 -6.71 -15.65
C MET A 1 -0.63 -6.96 -17.10
N LYS A 2 0.20 -6.54 -18.08
CA LYS A 2 -0.01 -6.77 -19.53
C LYS A 2 -0.36 -8.21 -19.92
N GLN A 3 0.40 -9.19 -19.43
CA GLN A 3 0.23 -10.59 -19.86
C GLN A 3 -1.17 -11.17 -19.61
N PHE A 4 -1.83 -10.74 -18.53
CA PHE A 4 -3.13 -11.28 -18.13
C PHE A 4 -4.21 -10.20 -18.02
N ASN A 5 -4.04 -9.06 -18.71
CA ASN A 5 -4.90 -7.88 -18.66
C ASN A 5 -5.37 -7.56 -17.23
N ILE A 6 -4.43 -7.59 -16.27
CA ILE A 6 -4.74 -7.24 -14.89
C ILE A 6 -5.02 -5.73 -14.88
N PRO A 7 -6.21 -5.30 -14.45
CA PRO A 7 -6.56 -3.89 -14.43
C PRO A 7 -5.67 -3.16 -13.43
N GLY A 8 -5.28 -1.94 -13.77
CA GLY A 8 -4.67 -1.02 -12.82
C GLY A 8 -5.66 -0.58 -11.74
N PHE A 9 -5.16 -0.12 -10.60
CA PHE A 9 -6.01 0.43 -9.53
C PHE A 9 -6.81 1.65 -10.00
N GLU A 10 -6.31 2.35 -11.03
CA GLU A 10 -6.92 3.51 -11.66
C GLU A 10 -8.07 3.17 -12.63
N ILE A 11 -8.27 1.88 -12.93
CA ILE A 11 -9.22 1.42 -13.95
C ILE A 11 -10.57 1.12 -13.30
N LEU A 12 -11.63 1.76 -13.80
CA LEU A 12 -13.01 1.59 -13.31
C LEU A 12 -13.78 0.47 -14.04
N ASP A 13 -13.35 0.07 -15.24
CA ASP A 13 -13.96 -0.99 -16.04
C ASP A 13 -12.95 -2.12 -16.31
N PHE A 14 -13.33 -3.37 -16.00
CA PHE A 14 -12.49 -4.55 -16.19
C PHE A 14 -12.11 -4.84 -17.65
N THR A 15 -12.77 -4.19 -18.61
CA THR A 15 -12.46 -4.30 -20.04
C THR A 15 -11.36 -3.34 -20.50
N ASP A 16 -11.04 -2.33 -19.69
CA ASP A 16 -10.02 -1.33 -20.01
C ASP A 16 -8.63 -1.74 -19.54
N PHE A 17 -7.61 -1.36 -20.32
CA PHE A 17 -6.21 -1.64 -20.03
C PHE A 17 -5.30 -0.50 -20.45
N TYR A 18 -4.53 0.05 -19.49
CA TYR A 18 -3.47 1.01 -19.79
C TYR A 18 -2.10 0.34 -19.74
N SER A 19 -1.29 0.62 -20.76
CA SER A 19 0.06 0.07 -20.84
C SER A 19 1.01 0.56 -19.74
N SER A 20 0.63 1.66 -19.07
CA SER A 20 1.33 2.31 -17.95
C SER A 20 0.90 1.81 -16.57
N SER A 21 -0.16 0.99 -16.46
CA SER A 21 -0.62 0.47 -15.18
C SER A 21 0.45 -0.40 -14.53
N PHE A 22 0.80 -0.11 -13.28
CA PHE A 22 1.90 -0.79 -12.56
C PHE A 22 1.48 -1.49 -11.25
N ALA A 23 0.27 -1.25 -10.75
CA ALA A 23 -0.28 -1.89 -9.56
C ALA A 23 -1.79 -2.08 -9.67
N ASN A 24 -2.33 -3.11 -9.02
CA ASN A 24 -3.77 -3.39 -8.95
C ASN A 24 -4.30 -3.43 -7.51
N GLN A 25 -3.41 -3.32 -6.52
CA GLN A 25 -3.77 -3.21 -5.12
C GLN A 25 -3.16 -1.94 -4.53
N LEU A 26 -4.01 -1.22 -3.82
CA LEU A 26 -3.70 -0.03 -3.04
C LEU A 26 -3.91 -0.35 -1.56
N THR A 27 -2.90 -0.07 -0.74
CA THR A 27 -2.98 -0.25 0.72
C THR A 27 -2.66 1.06 1.40
N PHE A 28 -3.44 1.40 2.42
CA PHE A 28 -3.23 2.56 3.25
C PHE A 28 -2.86 2.12 4.66
N THR A 29 -1.89 2.79 5.26
CA THR A 29 -1.57 2.65 6.67
C THR A 29 -1.59 4.02 7.34
N LEU A 30 -2.02 4.03 8.59
CA LEU A 30 -2.21 5.22 9.42
C LEU A 30 -1.77 4.90 10.84
N ASN A 31 -1.56 5.93 11.67
CA ASN A 31 -1.32 5.79 13.11
C ASN A 31 -0.07 4.96 13.43
N LYS A 32 1.11 5.44 12.98
CA LYS A 32 2.42 4.87 13.36
C LYS A 32 2.55 3.37 13.01
N PHE A 33 2.06 3.00 11.83
CA PHE A 33 2.17 1.63 11.34
C PHE A 33 3.63 1.16 11.35
N SER A 34 3.85 -0.06 11.84
CA SER A 34 5.16 -0.70 11.84
C SER A 34 5.03 -2.16 11.42
N ASN A 35 6.12 -2.73 10.95
CA ASN A 35 6.17 -4.14 10.60
C ASN A 35 7.56 -4.73 10.86
N PHE A 36 7.63 -6.05 10.86
CA PHE A 36 8.91 -6.74 10.97
C PHE A 36 9.67 -6.69 9.63
N PRO A 37 11.02 -6.72 9.67
CA PRO A 37 11.86 -6.83 8.47
C PRO A 37 11.45 -8.02 7.57
N HIS A 38 11.06 -7.74 6.32
CA HIS A 38 10.58 -8.74 5.36
C HIS A 38 10.99 -8.42 3.92
N ILE A 39 10.70 -9.36 3.02
CA ILE A 39 10.86 -9.25 1.56
C ILE A 39 9.56 -9.75 0.94
N ASP A 40 9.02 -9.05 -0.04
CA ASP A 40 7.78 -9.42 -0.75
C ASP A 40 8.03 -10.45 -1.86
N GLN A 41 8.74 -11.53 -1.54
CA GLN A 41 9.17 -12.54 -2.52
C GLN A 41 7.99 -13.17 -3.28
N THR A 42 6.84 -13.26 -2.63
CA THR A 42 5.65 -13.89 -3.20
C THR A 42 4.93 -13.01 -4.20
N ASP A 43 5.10 -11.69 -4.13
CA ASP A 43 4.39 -10.76 -5.00
C ASP A 43 4.83 -10.84 -6.46
N SER A 44 3.91 -10.44 -7.33
CA SER A 44 4.11 -10.54 -8.78
C SER A 44 4.82 -9.31 -9.34
N SER A 45 4.69 -8.15 -8.70
CA SER A 45 5.45 -6.95 -9.04
C SER A 45 6.88 -7.06 -8.53
N GLU A 46 7.87 -6.75 -9.39
CA GLU A 46 9.28 -6.65 -8.97
C GLU A 46 9.52 -5.48 -8.02
N PHE A 47 8.84 -4.37 -8.29
CA PHE A 47 8.93 -3.14 -7.54
C PHE A 47 7.67 -2.91 -6.70
N ALA A 48 7.85 -2.30 -5.54
CA ALA A 48 6.76 -1.67 -4.79
C ALA A 48 6.93 -0.16 -4.85
N TYR A 49 5.81 0.53 -4.73
CA TYR A 49 5.76 1.98 -4.62
C TYR A 49 5.23 2.35 -3.23
N PHE A 50 5.82 3.37 -2.62
CA PHE A 50 5.43 3.91 -1.33
C PHE A 50 5.33 5.42 -1.40
N LEU A 51 4.27 5.95 -0.80
CA LEU A 51 4.06 7.37 -0.58
C LEU A 51 3.69 7.56 0.88
N SER A 52 4.37 8.46 1.58
CA SER A 52 4.05 8.80 2.95
C SER A 52 3.82 10.29 3.06
N ILE A 53 2.66 10.67 3.56
CA ILE A 53 2.14 12.02 3.57
C ILE A 53 1.93 12.46 5.02
N PRO A 54 2.50 13.59 5.44
CA PRO A 54 2.23 14.15 6.75
C PRO A 54 0.80 14.67 6.86
N ILE A 55 0.06 14.24 7.90
CA ILE A 55 -1.30 14.73 8.16
C ILE A 55 -1.59 15.00 9.65
N SER A 56 -2.53 15.90 9.90
CA SER A 56 -3.10 16.15 11.23
C SER A 56 -3.89 14.92 11.71
N THR A 57 -3.70 14.53 12.97
CA THR A 57 -4.49 13.44 13.56
C THR A 57 -5.93 13.85 13.84
N SER A 58 -6.23 15.14 13.94
CA SER A 58 -7.58 15.62 14.27
C SER A 58 -8.54 15.60 13.09
N ASP A 59 -8.05 15.97 11.90
CA ASP A 59 -8.90 16.20 10.72
C ASP A 59 -8.30 15.69 9.40
N GLY A 60 -7.09 15.12 9.42
CA GLY A 60 -6.43 14.58 8.23
C GLY A 60 -5.89 15.64 7.27
N THR A 61 -5.88 16.92 7.65
CA THR A 61 -5.29 17.98 6.82
C THR A 61 -3.79 17.78 6.63
N LEU A 62 -3.27 18.17 5.46
CA LEU A 62 -1.83 18.11 5.19
C LEU A 62 -1.09 19.04 6.12
N ILE A 63 -0.02 18.52 6.74
CA ILE A 63 0.88 19.33 7.57
C ILE A 63 2.13 19.67 6.75
N PHE A 64 2.48 20.94 6.72
CA PHE A 64 3.66 21.46 5.99
C PHE A 64 4.73 22.03 6.93
N ASP A 65 4.36 22.34 8.17
CA ASP A 65 5.18 23.01 9.18
C ASP A 65 4.83 22.49 10.60
N ASN A 66 5.69 22.78 11.58
CA ASN A 66 5.50 22.42 13.01
C ASN A 66 5.28 20.92 13.28
N PHE A 67 6.17 20.08 12.77
CA PHE A 67 6.16 18.64 13.06
C PHE A 67 6.58 18.36 14.51
N ASP A 68 5.70 17.76 15.29
CA ASP A 68 6.12 17.01 16.48
C ASP A 68 6.94 15.80 16.01
N PHE A 69 8.22 15.74 16.38
CA PHE A 69 9.12 14.70 15.90
C PHE A 69 8.77 13.32 16.45
N PHE A 70 8.77 12.33 15.55
CA PHE A 70 8.68 10.90 15.91
C PHE A 70 9.93 10.16 15.45
N ASN A 71 10.27 9.03 16.07
CA ASN A 71 11.36 8.17 15.57
C ASN A 71 10.88 7.19 14.49
N GLU A 72 10.11 7.66 13.51
CA GLU A 72 9.63 6.83 12.41
C GLU A 72 10.64 6.84 11.25
N PHE A 73 11.02 5.64 10.79
CA PHE A 73 11.92 5.46 9.67
C PHE A 73 11.43 4.32 8.78
N PHE A 74 11.63 4.47 7.48
CA PHE A 74 11.58 3.34 6.56
C PHE A 74 13.00 2.81 6.36
N VAL A 75 13.23 1.55 6.71
CA VAL A 75 14.57 1.00 6.87
C VAL A 75 14.83 -0.08 5.84
N PHE A 76 15.98 0.02 5.16
CA PHE A 76 16.58 -1.02 4.34
C PHE A 76 17.82 -1.57 5.08
N PRO A 77 17.63 -2.55 5.98
CA PRO A 77 18.67 -2.95 6.93
C PRO A 77 19.94 -3.47 6.24
N ASP A 78 19.78 -4.25 5.18
CA ASP A 78 20.90 -4.87 4.45
C ASP A 78 21.73 -3.85 3.66
N HIS A 79 21.22 -2.62 3.50
CA HIS A 79 21.89 -1.52 2.81
C HIS A 79 22.36 -0.41 3.74
N SER A 80 22.08 -0.50 5.05
CA SER A 80 22.33 0.59 6.01
C SER A 80 21.70 1.93 5.59
N ILE A 81 20.53 1.88 4.94
CA ILE A 81 19.78 3.05 4.49
C ILE A 81 18.52 3.19 5.34
N ASN A 82 18.33 4.38 5.91
CA ASN A 82 17.10 4.77 6.59
C ASN A 82 16.52 5.99 5.87
N ILE A 83 15.26 5.90 5.48
CA ILE A 83 14.50 7.04 4.98
C ILE A 83 13.83 7.68 6.19
N ASP A 84 14.14 8.95 6.41
CA ASP A 84 13.62 9.75 7.51
C ASP A 84 12.12 10.02 7.28
N LEU A 85 11.28 9.50 8.19
CA LEU A 85 9.85 9.80 8.26
C LEU A 85 9.49 10.58 9.55
N THR A 86 10.51 11.06 10.28
CA THR A 86 10.40 11.65 11.61
C THR A 86 9.71 13.01 11.64
N GLY A 87 9.61 13.67 10.48
CA GLY A 87 9.18 15.07 10.35
C GLY A 87 10.31 16.08 10.52
N LYS A 88 11.56 15.65 10.77
CA LYS A 88 12.76 16.52 10.73
C LYS A 88 12.94 17.21 9.40
N GLU A 89 12.81 16.44 8.33
CA GLU A 89 12.67 16.98 6.99
C GLU A 89 11.17 17.06 6.67
N PRO A 90 10.59 18.27 6.65
CA PRO A 90 9.16 18.43 6.39
C PRO A 90 8.84 17.98 4.96
N GLY A 91 7.83 17.12 4.81
CA GLY A 91 7.27 16.84 3.49
C GLY A 91 6.81 15.42 3.20
N ILE A 92 6.46 15.26 1.94
CA ILE A 92 5.97 14.03 1.32
C ILE A 92 7.18 13.19 0.92
N VAL A 93 7.18 11.93 1.34
CA VAL A 93 8.19 10.95 0.93
C VAL A 93 7.58 10.03 -0.12
N GLN A 94 8.21 9.95 -1.28
CA GLN A 94 7.81 9.07 -2.38
C GLN A 94 9.00 8.23 -2.81
N MET A 95 8.79 6.92 -2.95
CA MET A 95 9.87 6.02 -3.35
C MET A 95 9.37 4.77 -4.06
N VAL A 96 10.28 4.18 -4.84
CA VAL A 96 10.11 2.90 -5.52
C VAL A 96 11.34 2.06 -5.24
N TRP A 97 11.15 0.79 -4.87
CA TRP A 97 12.26 -0.14 -4.60
C TRP A 97 11.93 -1.55 -5.08
N LYS A 98 12.96 -2.39 -5.20
CA LYS A 98 12.83 -3.80 -5.60
C LYS A 98 12.37 -4.67 -4.42
N ALA A 99 11.10 -4.57 -4.04
CA ALA A 99 10.53 -5.24 -2.87
C ALA A 99 10.72 -6.78 -2.86
N LYS A 100 10.93 -7.40 -4.02
CA LYS A 100 11.19 -8.85 -4.13
C LYS A 100 12.61 -9.29 -3.75
N SER A 101 13.56 -8.37 -3.75
CA SER A 101 14.98 -8.68 -3.52
C SER A 101 15.62 -7.81 -2.45
N THR A 102 14.90 -6.84 -1.93
CA THR A 102 15.40 -5.90 -0.92
C THR A 102 14.61 -6.09 0.35
N ARG A 103 15.29 -6.40 1.45
CA ARG A 103 14.67 -6.47 2.78
C ARG A 103 14.35 -5.06 3.28
N TYR A 104 13.17 -4.87 3.84
CA TYR A 104 12.76 -3.58 4.40
C TYR A 104 11.76 -3.73 5.55
N PHE A 105 11.53 -2.63 6.26
CA PHE A 105 10.45 -2.46 7.23
C PHE A 105 10.23 -0.99 7.59
N THR A 106 9.09 -0.70 8.17
CA THR A 106 8.82 0.56 8.88
C THR A 106 9.11 0.35 10.36
N LEU A 107 10.05 1.13 10.90
CA LEU A 107 10.43 1.10 12.31
C LEU A 107 9.30 1.70 13.16
N TYR A 108 9.00 1.05 14.29
CA TYR A 108 8.08 1.60 15.28
C TYR A 108 8.66 2.89 15.89
N PRO A 109 7.91 4.00 15.93
CA PRO A 109 8.40 5.20 16.56
C PRO A 109 8.42 5.02 18.09
N ASP A 110 9.61 5.01 18.68
CA ASP A 110 9.77 5.11 20.12
C ASP A 110 9.39 6.53 20.58
N GLY A 111 8.20 6.71 21.18
CA GLY A 111 7.72 8.02 21.65
C GLY A 111 6.24 8.05 22.01
N SER A 112 5.81 9.06 22.80
CA SER A 112 4.45 9.19 23.31
C SER A 112 3.40 9.30 22.18
N ASP A 113 2.20 8.79 22.44
CA ASP A 113 1.02 8.89 21.55
C ASP A 113 0.36 10.28 21.56
N SER A 114 1.05 11.29 22.08
CA SER A 114 0.48 12.60 22.38
C SER A 114 0.62 13.62 21.24
N SER A 115 1.08 13.22 20.07
CA SER A 115 1.30 14.17 18.97
C SER A 115 0.03 14.39 18.16
N SER A 116 -0.14 15.65 17.75
CA SER A 116 -1.23 16.12 16.88
C SER A 116 -1.03 15.72 15.41
N PHE A 117 0.01 14.93 15.13
CA PHE A 117 0.51 14.61 13.81
C PHE A 117 0.64 13.09 13.60
N THR A 118 0.40 12.62 12.39
CA THR A 118 0.68 11.25 11.95
C THR A 118 0.99 11.22 10.45
N ARG A 119 1.33 10.04 9.92
CA ARG A 119 1.56 9.86 8.48
C ARG A 119 0.52 8.94 7.88
N LEU A 120 -0.10 9.42 6.80
CA LEU A 120 -0.84 8.58 5.87
C LEU A 120 0.17 7.97 4.90
N SER A 121 0.35 6.67 4.97
CA SER A 121 1.23 5.95 4.07
C SER A 121 0.41 5.11 3.09
N ILE A 122 0.89 5.03 1.85
CA ILE A 122 0.23 4.38 0.72
C ILE A 122 1.24 3.45 0.08
N SER A 123 0.87 2.19 -0.12
CA SER A 123 1.65 1.22 -0.89
C SER A 123 0.86 0.74 -2.10
N LEU A 124 1.57 0.55 -3.21
CA LEU A 124 1.05 0.02 -4.47
C LEU A 124 1.87 -1.20 -4.90
N GLN A 125 1.20 -2.32 -5.14
CA GLN A 125 1.82 -3.57 -5.60
C GLN A 125 0.86 -4.44 -6.43
N ILE A 126 1.40 -5.54 -6.98
CA ILE A 126 0.62 -6.60 -7.64
C ILE A 126 0.74 -7.88 -6.81
N PRO A 127 -0.24 -8.17 -5.95
CA PRO A 127 -0.21 -9.37 -5.11
C PRO A 127 -0.32 -10.65 -5.93
N LYS A 128 0.36 -11.71 -5.48
CA LYS A 128 0.31 -13.04 -6.13
C LYS A 128 -1.11 -13.57 -6.33
N LYS A 129 -1.97 -13.35 -5.33
CA LYS A 129 -3.36 -13.84 -5.36
C LYS A 129 -4.14 -13.20 -6.50
N ALA A 130 -4.05 -11.88 -6.64
CA ALA A 130 -4.69 -11.16 -7.73
C ALA A 130 -4.16 -11.64 -9.09
N TYR A 131 -2.83 -11.71 -9.24
CA TYR A 131 -2.20 -12.22 -10.46
C TYR A 131 -2.71 -13.60 -10.87
N ASN A 132 -2.73 -14.56 -9.93
CA ASN A 132 -3.20 -15.91 -10.19
C ASN A 132 -4.68 -15.96 -10.53
N LEU A 133 -5.50 -15.09 -9.92
CA LEU A 133 -6.92 -14.99 -10.23
C LEU A 133 -7.15 -14.61 -11.69
N PHE A 134 -6.54 -13.50 -12.14
CA PHE A 134 -6.65 -13.04 -13.52
C PHE A 134 -6.06 -14.04 -14.53
N LYS A 135 -4.94 -14.68 -14.17
CA LYS A 135 -4.37 -15.77 -14.97
C LYS A 135 -5.37 -16.92 -15.13
N ASN A 136 -6.05 -17.34 -14.06
CA ASN A 136 -6.98 -18.46 -14.12
C ASN A 136 -8.27 -18.09 -14.86
N LEU A 137 -8.75 -16.86 -14.72
CA LEU A 137 -9.86 -16.29 -15.50
C LEU A 137 -9.61 -16.39 -17.00
N GLN A 138 -8.49 -15.83 -17.47
CA GLN A 138 -8.17 -15.84 -18.91
C GLN A 138 -7.98 -17.25 -19.49
N ASN A 139 -7.50 -18.19 -18.67
CA ASN A 139 -7.31 -19.57 -19.09
C ASN A 139 -8.60 -20.43 -18.98
N GLY A 140 -9.76 -19.83 -18.69
CA GLY A 140 -11.02 -20.57 -18.54
C GLY A 140 -11.00 -21.58 -17.38
N LYS A 141 -10.15 -21.37 -16.38
CA LYS A 141 -10.01 -22.24 -15.20
C LYS A 141 -10.90 -21.81 -14.04
N VAL A 142 -11.52 -20.63 -14.15
CA VAL A 142 -12.55 -20.15 -13.24
C VAL A 142 -13.82 -19.95 -14.07
N ASN A 143 -14.77 -20.88 -13.94
CA ASN A 143 -16.04 -20.84 -14.70
C ASN A 143 -17.16 -20.14 -13.92
N ASN A 144 -16.98 -19.90 -12.63
CA ASN A 144 -17.98 -19.29 -11.74
C ASN A 144 -17.35 -18.13 -10.97
N PHE A 145 -17.30 -16.95 -11.59
CA PHE A 145 -17.58 -15.77 -10.79
C PHE A 145 -19.09 -15.67 -10.74
N THR A 146 -19.71 -16.23 -9.70
CA THR A 146 -20.78 -15.44 -9.07
C THR A 146 -20.05 -14.22 -8.55
N VAL A 147 -19.96 -13.17 -9.37
CA VAL A 147 -19.84 -11.83 -8.86
C VAL A 147 -21.13 -11.70 -8.06
N ASP A 148 -21.04 -12.01 -6.78
CA ASP A 148 -21.92 -11.39 -5.81
C ASP A 148 -21.78 -9.91 -6.14
N ASP A 149 -22.80 -9.39 -6.84
CA ASP A 149 -22.93 -8.01 -7.28
C ASP A 149 -22.31 -7.12 -6.21
N HIS A 150 -21.49 -6.12 -6.54
CA HIS A 150 -20.77 -5.34 -5.51
C HIS A 150 -21.71 -4.86 -4.37
N THR A 151 -22.98 -4.64 -4.72
CA THR A 151 -24.14 -4.45 -3.84
C THR A 151 -24.33 -5.54 -2.79
N SER A 152 -24.30 -6.82 -3.14
CA SER A 152 -24.50 -7.95 -2.22
C SER A 152 -23.31 -8.16 -1.28
N ILE A 153 -22.08 -7.90 -1.70
CA ILE A 153 -20.90 -7.93 -0.80
C ILE A 153 -20.98 -6.79 0.23
N ILE A 154 -21.32 -5.57 -0.21
CA ILE A 154 -21.51 -4.41 0.69
C ILE A 154 -22.65 -4.69 1.69
N ASN A 155 -23.78 -5.21 1.24
CA ASN A 155 -24.91 -5.56 2.11
C ASN A 155 -24.58 -6.68 3.10
N ARG A 156 -23.71 -7.62 2.72
CA ARG A 156 -23.26 -8.71 3.60
C ARG A 156 -22.31 -8.21 4.69
N LEU A 157 -21.43 -7.26 4.37
CA LEU A 157 -20.55 -6.60 5.37
C LEU A 157 -21.34 -5.67 6.31
N ALA A 158 -22.37 -4.99 5.79
CA ALA A 158 -23.28 -4.16 6.57
C ALA A 158 -24.21 -4.98 7.50
N SER A 159 -24.48 -6.24 7.19
CA SER A 159 -25.32 -7.11 8.02
C SER A 159 -24.55 -7.87 9.12
N THR A 160 -23.21 -7.93 9.03
CA THR A 160 -22.34 -8.54 10.05
C THR A 160 -21.90 -7.58 11.16
N SER A 161 -22.32 -6.31 11.12
CA SER A 161 -22.02 -5.29 12.14
C SER A 161 -23.19 -5.12 13.14
N LYS A 162 -23.61 -6.24 13.75
CA LYS A 162 -24.47 -6.26 14.95
C LYS A 162 -23.74 -6.92 16.11
#